data_AF-A0A8I2K2A9-F1
#
_entry.id   AF-A0A8I2K2A9-F1
#
_cell.length_a   1.000
_cell.length_b   1.000
_cell.length_c   1.000
_cell.angle_alpha   90.00
_cell.angle_beta   90.00
_cell.angle_gamma   90.00
#
_symmetry.space_group_name_H-M   'P 1'
#
loop_
_entity.id
_entity.type
_entity.pdbx_description
1 polymer ?
#
loop_
_entity_poly.entity_id
_entity_poly.type
_entity_poly.pdbx_seq_one_letter_code
_entity_poly.pdbx_strand_id
1 'polypeptide(L)'
;KAGGAYLPIDADYPQERIDYMLKDSNAAVLLTNLPEGNHFHHSSNQFINHHSGNLAYIIYTSGSTGSPKGVMVEHGSVVRLVKNTNYVQFREGDRILQTAPLAFDASTFE
;
A
#
# COMPACT_ATOMS: atom_id res chain seq x y z
N LYS A 1 -9.54 10.04 3.84
CA LYS A 1 -8.38 9.12 4.07
C LYS A 1 -8.36 8.78 5.55
N ALA A 2 -8.07 7.54 5.94
CA ALA A 2 -8.27 7.04 7.31
C ALA A 2 -7.00 7.04 8.20
N GLY A 3 -5.81 7.11 7.60
CA GLY A 3 -4.52 7.17 8.30
C GLY A 3 -3.92 5.87 8.78
N GLY A 4 -4.48 4.73 8.37
CA GLY A 4 -3.80 3.45 8.44
C GLY A 4 -2.78 3.27 7.30
N ALA A 5 -1.89 2.31 7.49
CA ALA A 5 -1.05 1.76 6.42
C ALA A 5 -1.83 0.70 5.64
N TYR A 6 -1.56 0.55 4.34
CA TYR A 6 -2.14 -0.54 3.56
C TYR A 6 -1.18 -1.72 3.43
N LEU A 7 -1.74 -2.93 3.35
CA LEU A 7 -1.03 -4.17 3.05
C LEU A 7 -1.69 -4.78 1.80
N PRO A 8 -1.07 -4.68 0.62
CA PRO A 8 -1.57 -5.33 -0.58
C PRO A 8 -1.37 -6.85 -0.47
N ILE A 9 -2.41 -7.61 -0.76
CA ILE A 9 -2.39 -9.07 -0.80
C ILE A 9 -2.89 -9.50 -2.17
N ASP A 10 -2.07 -10.27 -2.89
CA ASP A 10 -2.49 -10.88 -4.14
C ASP A 10 -3.44 -12.04 -3.84
N ALA A 11 -4.62 -12.03 -4.45
CA ALA A 11 -5.65 -13.04 -4.26
C ALA A 11 -5.24 -14.41 -4.84
N ASP A 12 -4.28 -14.43 -5.77
CA ASP A 12 -3.77 -15.65 -6.39
C ASP A 12 -2.67 -16.33 -5.56
N TYR A 13 -2.26 -15.76 -4.42
CA TYR A 13 -1.34 -16.42 -3.51
C TYR A 13 -1.95 -17.68 -2.87
N PRO A 14 -1.14 -18.69 -2.53
CA PRO A 14 -1.61 -19.83 -1.76
C PRO A 14 -2.29 -19.39 -0.46
N GLN A 15 -3.42 -20.00 -0.11
CA GLN A 15 -4.24 -19.59 1.05
C GLN A 15 -3.43 -19.52 2.35
N GLU A 16 -2.54 -20.48 2.61
CA GLU A 16 -1.67 -20.48 3.80
C GLU A 16 -0.81 -19.21 3.90
N ARG A 17 -0.36 -18.67 2.76
CA ARG A 17 0.41 -17.42 2.71
C ARG A 17 -0.47 -16.22 3.04
N ILE A 18 -1.68 -16.18 2.49
CA ILE A 18 -2.66 -15.12 2.79
C ILE A 18 -2.98 -15.13 4.29
N ASP A 19 -3.30 -16.30 4.85
CA ASP A 19 -3.61 -16.49 6.27
C ASP A 19 -2.44 -16.06 7.16
N TYR A 20 -1.21 -16.40 6.78
CA TYR A 20 -0.01 -15.95 7.47
C TYR A 20 0.12 -14.43 7.47
N MET A 21 -0.02 -13.78 6.31
CA MET A 21 0.09 -12.31 6.18
C MET A 21 -0.99 -11.58 6.99
N LEU A 22 -2.23 -12.07 6.97
CA LEU A 22 -3.34 -11.50 7.75
C LEU A 22 -3.09 -11.62 9.26
N LYS A 23 -2.60 -12.79 9.70
CA LYS A 23 -2.30 -13.03 11.12
C LYS A 23 -1.11 -12.22 11.62
N ASP A 24 -0.02 -12.19 10.85
CA ASP A 24 1.24 -11.54 11.23
C ASP A 24 1.12 -10.01 11.22
N SER A 25 0.41 -9.44 10.24
CA SER A 25 0.23 -7.99 10.12
C SER A 25 -0.66 -7.36 11.19
N ASN A 26 -1.50 -8.16 11.86
CA ASN A 26 -2.51 -7.70 12.81
C ASN A 26 -3.44 -6.61 12.21
N ALA A 27 -3.71 -6.70 10.90
CA ALA A 27 -4.57 -5.76 10.19
C ALA A 27 -5.99 -5.77 10.77
N ALA A 28 -6.51 -4.60 11.11
CA ALA A 28 -7.83 -4.46 11.73
C ALA A 28 -9.00 -4.53 10.74
N VAL A 29 -8.74 -4.28 9.44
CA VAL A 29 -9.76 -4.20 8.39
C VAL A 29 -9.21 -4.85 7.13
N LEU A 30 -10.01 -5.71 6.51
CA LEU A 30 -9.77 -6.25 5.17
C LEU A 30 -10.70 -5.57 4.17
N LEU A 31 -10.12 -4.90 3.18
CA LEU A 31 -10.86 -4.37 2.03
C LEU A 31 -10.75 -5.39 0.88
N THR A 32 -11.90 -5.87 0.42
CA THR A 32 -12.03 -6.78 -0.72
C THR A 32 -13.24 -6.36 -1.56
N ASN A 33 -13.44 -7.01 -2.71
CA ASN A 33 -14.59 -6.72 -3.57
C ASN A 33 -15.89 -6.90 -2.78
N LEU A 34 -16.68 -5.84 -2.72
CA LEU A 34 -18.02 -5.87 -2.14
C LEU A 34 -19.03 -6.24 -3.23
N PRO A 35 -20.14 -6.92 -2.88
CA PRO A 35 -21.23 -7.12 -3.83
C PRO A 35 -21.76 -5.78 -4.36
N GLU A 36 -22.31 -5.79 -5.57
CA GLU A 36 -22.87 -4.59 -6.20
C GLU A 36 -23.97 -3.94 -5.33
N GLY A 37 -24.04 -2.60 -5.34
CA GLY A 37 -25.11 -1.85 -4.67
C GLY A 37 -24.68 -0.99 -3.48
N ASN A 38 -23.38 -0.88 -3.18
CA ASN A 38 -22.91 0.02 -2.12
C ASN A 38 -22.90 1.48 -2.59
N HIS A 39 -23.63 2.33 -1.86
CA HIS A 39 -23.62 3.77 -2.06
C HIS A 39 -22.41 4.39 -1.37
N PHE A 40 -21.48 4.94 -2.16
CA PHE A 40 -20.37 5.73 -1.63
C PHE A 40 -20.86 7.11 -1.23
N HIS A 41 -20.82 7.43 0.05
CA HIS A 41 -21.06 8.78 0.54
C HIS A 41 -19.77 9.60 0.43
N HIS A 42 -19.79 10.64 -0.41
CA HIS A 42 -18.69 11.60 -0.46
C HIS A 42 -18.79 12.57 0.74
N SER A 43 -17.76 12.56 1.59
CA SER A 43 -17.59 13.55 2.66
C SER A 43 -16.35 14.40 2.39
N SER A 44 -16.32 15.61 2.96
CA SER A 44 -15.12 16.45 2.96
C SER A 44 -13.92 15.73 3.58
N ASN A 45 -12.71 16.19 3.26
CA ASN A 45 -11.48 15.67 3.84
C ASN A 45 -11.52 15.76 5.37
N GLN A 46 -11.25 14.63 6.04
CA GLN A 46 -11.07 14.60 7.48
C GLN A 46 -9.67 15.10 7.83
N PHE A 47 -9.58 15.99 8.82
CA PHE A 47 -8.30 16.34 9.44
C PHE A 47 -7.90 15.20 10.36
N ILE A 48 -6.90 14.43 9.93
CA ILE A 48 -6.26 13.39 10.73
C ILE A 48 -4.82 13.80 10.93
N ASN A 49 -4.36 13.80 12.18
CA ASN A 49 -3.00 14.14 12.51
C ASN A 49 -2.05 13.03 12.04
N HIS A 50 -1.37 13.26 10.91
CA HIS A 50 -0.37 12.35 10.37
C HIS A 50 1.02 12.98 10.49
N HIS A 51 2.00 12.16 10.83
CA HIS A 51 3.41 12.51 10.79
C HIS A 51 4.14 11.71 9.71
N SER A 52 5.25 12.23 9.20
CA SER A 52 6.03 11.56 8.14
C SER A 52 6.54 10.18 8.55
N GLY A 53 6.74 9.94 9.85
CA GLY A 53 7.11 8.62 10.39
C GLY A 53 5.94 7.63 10.56
N ASN A 54 4.70 7.97 10.17
CA ASN A 54 3.63 6.98 10.15
C ASN A 54 3.87 6.01 9.01
N LEU A 55 3.50 4.75 9.20
CA LEU A 55 3.54 3.75 8.14
C LEU A 55 2.59 4.15 7.01
N ALA A 56 3.09 4.10 5.78
CA ALA A 56 2.31 4.23 4.56
C ALA A 56 1.83 2.85 4.07
N TYR A 57 2.73 1.86 4.09
CA TYR A 57 2.39 0.50 3.68
C TYR A 57 3.26 -0.56 4.35
N ILE A 58 2.81 -1.81 4.22
CA ILE A 58 3.58 -3.02 4.51
C ILE A 58 3.56 -3.90 3.26
N ILE A 59 4.73 -4.35 2.77
CA ILE A 59 4.83 -5.32 1.68
C ILE A 59 5.60 -6.54 2.14
N TYR A 60 5.07 -7.73 1.91
CA TYR A 60 5.74 -8.98 2.29
C TYR A 60 6.69 -9.47 1.21
N THR A 61 7.92 -9.78 1.62
CA THR A 61 8.94 -10.39 0.76
C THR A 61 9.25 -11.82 1.21
N SER A 62 9.84 -12.61 0.31
CA SER A 62 10.33 -13.96 0.65
C SER A 62 11.48 -13.82 1.67
N GLY A 63 11.31 -14.38 2.86
CA GLY A 63 12.38 -14.42 3.85
C GLY A 63 13.38 -15.54 3.58
N SER A 64 14.67 -15.25 3.76
CA SER A 64 15.74 -16.25 3.69
C SER A 64 15.63 -17.36 4.73
N THR A 65 14.82 -17.15 5.77
CA THR A 65 14.55 -18.08 6.87
C THR A 65 13.30 -18.94 6.65
N GLY A 66 12.72 -18.93 5.43
CA GLY A 66 11.54 -19.71 5.06
C GLY A 66 10.20 -18.99 5.24
N SER A 67 10.06 -18.17 6.29
CA SER A 67 8.85 -17.35 6.50
C SER A 67 8.92 -15.98 5.80
N PRO A 68 7.84 -15.50 5.16
CA PRO A 68 7.76 -14.15 4.61
C PRO A 68 7.99 -13.06 5.67
N LYS A 69 8.52 -11.90 5.27
CA LYS A 69 8.77 -10.77 6.17
C LYS A 69 8.05 -9.52 5.68
N GLY A 70 7.28 -8.87 6.57
CA GLY A 70 6.62 -7.59 6.28
C GLY A 70 7.60 -6.42 6.35
N VAL A 71 7.85 -5.78 5.21
CA VAL A 71 8.65 -4.55 5.14
C VAL A 71 7.75 -3.36 5.43
N MET A 72 7.97 -2.70 6.57
CA MET A 72 7.20 -1.53 7.00
C MET A 72 7.83 -0.25 6.42
N VAL A 73 7.08 0.50 5.63
CA VAL A 73 7.56 1.72 4.96
C VAL A 73 6.79 2.94 5.44
N GLU A 74 7.52 3.96 5.88
CA GLU A 74 6.96 5.23 6.36
C GLU A 74 6.58 6.18 5.22
N HIS A 75 5.64 7.08 5.48
CA HIS A 75 5.23 8.14 4.54
C HIS A 75 6.41 8.99 4.05
N GLY A 76 7.35 9.33 4.95
CA GLY A 76 8.53 10.12 4.61
C GLY A 76 9.39 9.46 3.53
N SER A 77 9.56 8.13 3.61
CA SER A 77 10.32 7.35 2.62
C SER A 77 9.67 7.40 1.24
N VAL A 78 8.35 7.25 1.17
CA VAL A 78 7.60 7.34 -0.11
C VAL A 78 7.67 8.75 -0.68
N VAL A 79 7.42 9.77 0.15
CA VAL A 79 7.47 11.17 -0.27
C VAL A 79 8.85 11.55 -0.81
N ARG A 80 9.92 11.01 -0.23
CA ARG A 80 11.29 11.26 -0.68
C ARG A 80 11.58 10.75 -2.10
N LEU A 81 10.87 9.73 -2.58
CA LEU A 81 11.04 9.23 -3.96
C LEU A 81 10.70 10.34 -4.97
N VAL A 82 9.60 11.07 -4.75
CA VAL A 82 9.05 12.01 -5.73
C VAL A 82 9.34 13.48 -5.43
N LYS A 83 9.55 13.87 -4.16
CA LYS A 83 9.83 15.27 -3.80
C LYS A 83 11.30 15.61 -3.97
N ASN A 84 11.57 16.71 -4.68
CA ASN A 84 12.91 17.28 -4.88
C ASN A 84 13.91 16.24 -5.41
N THR A 85 13.45 15.38 -6.32
CA THR A 85 14.27 14.33 -6.93
C THR A 85 14.87 14.80 -8.26
N ASN A 86 15.92 14.12 -8.72
CA ASN A 86 16.63 14.42 -9.97
C ASN A 86 16.54 13.31 -11.02
N TYR A 87 15.80 12.23 -10.76
CA TYR A 87 15.66 11.11 -11.70
C TYR A 87 14.38 11.16 -12.53
N VAL A 88 13.38 11.95 -12.12
CA VAL A 88 12.10 12.10 -12.83
C VAL A 88 11.55 13.52 -12.65
N GLN A 89 10.92 14.05 -13.69
CA GLN A 89 10.14 15.28 -13.64
C GLN A 89 8.75 14.98 -14.19
N PHE A 90 7.72 15.20 -13.37
CA PHE A 90 6.33 15.06 -13.81
C PHE A 90 5.80 16.40 -14.33
N ARG A 91 5.15 16.35 -15.48
CA ARG A 91 4.48 17.49 -16.12
C ARG A 91 3.00 17.21 -16.25
N GLU A 92 2.23 18.29 -16.32
CA GLU A 92 0.83 18.20 -16.69
C GLU A 92 0.70 17.56 -18.08
N GLY A 93 -0.05 16.45 -18.17
CA GLY A 93 -0.24 15.68 -19.39
C GLY A 93 0.60 14.41 -19.51
N ASP A 94 1.59 14.20 -18.63
CA ASP A 94 2.29 12.92 -18.55
C ASP A 94 1.31 11.79 -18.18
N ARG A 95 1.53 10.61 -18.76
CA ARG A 95 0.75 9.40 -18.48
C ARG A 95 1.68 8.31 -18.00
N ILE A 96 1.42 7.81 -16.80
CA ILE A 96 2.12 6.66 -16.22
C ILE A 96 1.19 5.45 -16.34
N LEU A 97 1.76 4.31 -16.68
CA LEU A 97 1.05 3.05 -16.69
C LEU A 97 1.26 2.37 -15.34
N GLN A 98 0.17 1.91 -14.72
CA GLN A 98 0.22 1.03 -13.55
C GLN A 98 0.35 -0.41 -14.05
N THR A 99 1.55 -0.94 -13.95
CA THR A 99 1.98 -2.25 -14.48
C THR A 99 2.41 -3.21 -13.39
N ALA A 100 3.08 -2.72 -12.35
CA ALA A 100 3.55 -3.55 -11.27
C ALA A 100 2.34 -4.15 -10.53
N PRO A 101 2.41 -5.42 -10.12
CA PRO A 101 1.45 -5.97 -9.19
C PRO A 101 1.38 -5.09 -7.94
N LEU A 102 0.17 -4.88 -7.40
CA LEU A 102 -0.01 -4.04 -6.20
C LEU A 102 0.78 -4.56 -4.99
N ALA A 103 1.07 -5.87 -4.95
CA ALA A 103 1.90 -6.49 -3.93
C ALA A 103 3.41 -6.26 -4.10
N PHE A 104 3.82 -5.49 -5.11
CA PHE A 104 5.22 -5.14 -5.40
C PHE A 104 5.45 -3.63 -5.22
N ASP A 105 6.61 -3.24 -4.70
CA ASP A 105 6.87 -1.88 -4.24
C ASP A 105 6.91 -0.83 -5.35
N ALA A 106 7.30 -1.20 -6.57
CA ALA A 106 7.26 -0.32 -7.74
C ALA A 106 5.87 0.28 -8.00
N SER A 107 4.79 -0.47 -7.69
CA SER A 107 3.41 0.02 -7.81
C SER A 107 3.10 1.25 -6.95
N THR A 108 3.92 1.53 -5.94
CA THR A 108 3.82 2.72 -5.10
C THR A 108 4.20 3.99 -5.87
N PHE A 109 5.14 3.88 -6.81
CA PHE A 109 5.61 5.01 -7.61
C PHE A 109 4.79 5.21 -8.89
N GLU A 110 4.34 4.11 -9.49
CA GLU A 110 3.50 4.08 -10.70
C GLU A 110 2.12 4.72 -10.49
#